data_AF-A0AAW9GQR6-F1
#
_entry.id   AF-A0AAW9GQR6-F1
#
_cell.length_a   1.000
_cell.length_b   1.000
_cell.length_c   1.000
_cell.angle_alpha   90.00
_cell.angle_beta   90.00
_cell.angle_gamma   90.00
#
_symmetry.space_group_name_H-M   'P 1'
#
loop_
_entity.id
_entity.type
_entity.pdbx_description
1 polymer ?
#
loop_
_entity_poly.entity_id
_entity_poly.type
_entity_poly.pdbx_seq_one_letter_code
_entity_poly.pdbx_strand_id
1 'polypeptide(L)'
;MTDFVTDAAQLQDCVGHLPGPRDLKVIDHLDAHALRWLAASPLLFAGVAGQRLALSAGSGAPGFARGDTPHLLSIPLQALDTAHAHVGAGFGSLFLVPGLGETLRVNGRIAGDDGTRVFVAVEECYLHCAKALLRADWWHAEAQTDTTPPETPEGLLASCRLLILATADAEGRVDVSPRGDRAGALLQAHRDAWWFADRPGNRRVDSLGNLLARPQLALLALRPGSARCVCIEGLARPSTDEAIRNALAVDGRVPHLAVRVLPALLEETHSRALGRFDRWPPAAIAHDLDPPAIFRDHVRLSGARGTQATLMRAAVSVPGVVRKGLQADYKKNMY
;
A
#
# COMPACT_ATOMS: atom_id res chain seq x y z
N MET A 1 25.39 14.40 -13.91
CA MET A 1 23.95 14.08 -14.01
C MET A 1 23.40 14.04 -12.60
N THR A 2 22.17 14.49 -12.35
CA THR A 2 21.57 14.34 -11.02
C THR A 2 21.19 12.88 -10.83
N ASP A 3 21.50 12.29 -9.67
CA ASP A 3 21.15 10.89 -9.36
C ASP A 3 19.65 10.70 -9.05
N PHE A 4 18.83 11.70 -9.30
CA PHE A 4 17.37 11.65 -9.15
C PHE A 4 16.69 11.33 -10.47
N VAL A 5 15.63 10.55 -10.39
CA VAL A 5 14.75 10.29 -11.52
C VAL A 5 13.96 11.56 -11.85
N THR A 6 13.89 11.92 -13.12
CA THR A 6 13.26 13.17 -13.60
C THR A 6 11.94 12.95 -14.32
N ASP A 7 11.73 11.78 -14.91
CA ASP A 7 10.55 11.51 -15.72
C ASP A 7 10.16 10.02 -15.72
N ALA A 8 8.98 9.75 -16.28
CA ALA A 8 8.40 8.42 -16.33
C ALA A 8 9.18 7.44 -17.21
N ALA A 9 9.90 7.92 -18.23
CA ALA A 9 10.69 7.05 -19.10
C ALA A 9 11.91 6.52 -18.35
N GLN A 10 12.67 7.41 -17.71
CA GLN A 10 13.78 7.02 -16.86
C GLN A 10 13.34 6.10 -15.71
N LEU A 11 12.19 6.38 -15.09
CA LEU A 11 11.61 5.51 -14.08
C LEU A 11 11.34 4.10 -14.63
N GLN A 12 10.74 4.02 -15.82
CA GLN A 12 10.38 2.78 -16.48
C GLN A 12 11.63 1.95 -16.88
N ASP A 13 12.71 2.62 -17.29
CA ASP A 13 14.00 1.98 -17.59
C ASP A 13 14.63 1.35 -16.35
N CYS A 14 14.45 1.98 -15.18
CA CYS A 14 14.98 1.47 -13.92
C CYS A 14 14.22 0.24 -13.40
N VAL A 15 12.88 0.25 -13.45
CA VAL A 15 12.04 -0.83 -12.89
C VAL A 15 11.79 -1.98 -13.86
N GLY A 16 12.08 -1.77 -15.14
CA GLY A 16 11.81 -2.70 -16.24
C GLY A 16 10.34 -2.75 -16.66
N HIS A 17 10.08 -3.21 -17.89
CA HIS A 17 8.75 -3.21 -18.47
C HIS A 17 7.74 -4.08 -17.70
N LEU A 18 6.50 -3.59 -17.66
CA LEU A 18 5.35 -4.34 -17.17
C LEU A 18 5.13 -5.58 -18.07
N PRO A 19 4.86 -6.76 -17.50
CA PRO A 19 4.62 -7.99 -18.26
C PRO A 19 3.28 -8.02 -19.04
N GLY A 20 2.54 -6.91 -19.09
CA GLY A 20 1.26 -6.76 -19.76
C GLY A 20 0.67 -5.37 -19.52
N PRO A 21 -0.54 -5.08 -20.03
CA PRO A 21 -1.21 -3.81 -19.78
C PRO A 21 -1.31 -3.55 -18.27
N ARG A 22 -0.90 -2.35 -17.85
CA ARG A 22 -0.74 -1.93 -16.44
C ARG A 22 -1.95 -2.33 -15.59
N ASP A 23 -3.15 -2.17 -16.14
CA ASP A 23 -4.42 -2.14 -15.40
C ASP A 23 -5.35 -3.31 -15.67
N LEU A 24 -4.81 -4.44 -16.16
CA LEU A 24 -5.66 -5.59 -16.46
C LEU A 24 -6.39 -6.14 -15.25
N LYS A 25 -5.84 -6.05 -14.04
CA LYS A 25 -6.54 -6.50 -12.83
C LYS A 25 -7.32 -5.39 -12.12
N VAL A 26 -7.36 -4.19 -12.70
CA VAL A 26 -8.05 -3.04 -12.12
C VAL A 26 -9.44 -2.99 -12.72
N ILE A 27 -10.45 -3.05 -11.87
CA ILE A 27 -11.86 -2.84 -12.21
C ILE A 27 -12.35 -1.55 -11.56
N ASP A 28 -13.46 -1.00 -12.04
CA ASP A 28 -14.03 0.29 -11.63
C ASP A 28 -15.19 0.17 -10.61
N HIS A 29 -15.33 -1.02 -10.01
CA HIS A 29 -16.43 -1.34 -9.09
C HIS A 29 -16.04 -2.38 -8.05
N LEU A 30 -16.87 -2.48 -7.01
CA LEU A 30 -16.83 -3.51 -5.98
C LEU A 30 -17.58 -4.75 -6.47
N ASP A 31 -16.83 -5.75 -6.92
CA ASP A 31 -17.38 -7.05 -7.29
C ASP A 31 -17.63 -7.93 -6.05
N ALA A 32 -18.21 -9.12 -6.26
CA ALA A 32 -18.50 -10.04 -5.17
C ALA A 32 -17.24 -10.43 -4.36
N HIS A 33 -16.07 -10.49 -5.00
CA HIS A 33 -14.80 -10.75 -4.32
C HIS A 33 -14.41 -9.58 -3.41
N ALA A 34 -14.51 -8.34 -3.90
CA ALA A 34 -14.24 -7.15 -3.11
C ALA A 34 -15.15 -7.05 -1.89
N LEU A 35 -16.45 -7.34 -2.04
CA LEU A 35 -17.40 -7.34 -0.92
C LEU A 35 -17.04 -8.36 0.16
N ARG A 36 -16.63 -9.59 -0.21
CA ARG A 36 -16.16 -10.59 0.75
C ARG A 36 -14.86 -10.18 1.44
N TRP A 37 -13.97 -9.50 0.71
CA TRP A 37 -12.73 -8.97 1.29
C TRP A 37 -13.02 -7.88 2.33
N LEU A 38 -13.87 -6.90 1.99
CA LEU A 38 -14.32 -5.85 2.92
C LEU A 38 -14.98 -6.46 4.18
N ALA A 39 -15.80 -7.49 3.99
CA ALA A 39 -16.43 -8.22 5.10
C ALA A 39 -15.41 -8.93 6.02
N ALA A 40 -14.27 -9.36 5.48
CA ALA A 40 -13.22 -10.03 6.25
C ALA A 40 -12.19 -9.06 6.86
N SER A 41 -12.11 -7.82 6.39
CA SER A 41 -11.08 -6.86 6.79
C SER A 41 -11.41 -6.13 8.11
N PRO A 42 -10.57 -6.30 9.17
CA PRO A 42 -10.68 -5.51 10.40
C PRO A 42 -9.81 -4.25 10.39
N LEU A 43 -8.93 -4.10 9.39
CA LEU A 43 -7.92 -3.05 9.31
C LEU A 43 -7.89 -2.45 7.90
N LEU A 44 -7.81 -1.13 7.83
CA LEU A 44 -7.58 -0.39 6.60
C LEU A 44 -6.56 0.74 6.80
N PHE A 45 -6.00 1.21 5.70
CA PHE A 45 -5.31 2.50 5.65
C PHE A 45 -5.91 3.34 4.53
N ALA A 46 -6.16 4.62 4.79
CA ALA A 46 -6.84 5.52 3.86
C ALA A 46 -6.05 6.82 3.68
N GLY A 47 -5.74 7.15 2.44
CA GLY A 47 -5.12 8.39 2.04
C GLY A 47 -6.15 9.31 1.41
N VAL A 48 -6.11 10.60 1.75
CA VAL A 48 -7.02 11.61 1.21
C VAL A 48 -6.23 12.82 0.72
N ALA A 49 -6.46 13.22 -0.53
CA ALA A 49 -5.86 14.42 -1.09
C ALA A 49 -6.61 15.65 -0.60
N GLY A 50 -5.91 16.61 -0.01
CA GLY A 50 -6.39 17.97 0.21
C GLY A 50 -5.29 19.00 0.01
N GLN A 51 -5.33 20.10 0.79
CA GLN A 51 -4.22 21.05 0.83
C GLN A 51 -2.89 20.36 1.16
N ARG A 52 -2.97 19.35 2.04
CA ARG A 52 -1.94 18.36 2.31
C ARG A 52 -2.47 16.98 1.94
N LEU A 53 -1.58 16.05 1.64
CA LEU A 53 -1.93 14.65 1.53
C LEU A 53 -1.98 14.07 2.94
N ALA A 54 -3.11 13.53 3.35
CA ALA A 54 -3.28 12.90 4.66
C ALA A 54 -3.30 11.38 4.53
N LEU A 55 -2.83 10.68 5.56
CA LEU A 55 -2.91 9.22 5.67
C LEU A 55 -3.42 8.83 7.06
N SER A 56 -4.40 7.94 7.09
CA SER A 56 -5.14 7.53 8.28
C SER A 56 -5.09 6.01 8.40
N ALA A 57 -4.84 5.49 9.60
CA ALA A 57 -5.17 4.11 9.91
C ALA A 57 -6.66 4.03 10.27
N GLY A 58 -7.30 2.90 9.96
CA GLY A 58 -8.68 2.64 10.29
C GLY A 58 -8.91 1.21 10.75
N SER A 59 -9.74 1.00 11.76
CA SER A 59 -10.05 -0.34 12.25
C SER A 59 -11.46 -0.47 12.80
N GLY A 60 -11.96 -1.70 12.78
CA GLY A 60 -13.27 -2.06 13.30
C GLY A 60 -13.48 -3.56 13.28
N ALA A 61 -14.69 -3.99 13.66
CA ALA A 61 -15.09 -5.38 13.46
C ALA A 61 -15.07 -5.72 11.95
N PRO A 62 -14.76 -6.96 11.55
CA PRO A 62 -14.84 -7.37 10.15
C PRO A 62 -16.17 -6.93 9.50
N GLY A 63 -16.10 -6.26 8.35
CA GLY A 63 -17.26 -5.66 7.67
C GLY A 63 -17.67 -4.27 8.17
N PHE A 64 -16.81 -3.57 8.91
CA PHE A 64 -17.04 -2.17 9.29
C PHE A 64 -17.12 -1.24 8.07
N ALA A 65 -16.26 -1.45 7.08
CA ALA A 65 -16.34 -0.82 5.77
C ALA A 65 -17.23 -1.65 4.83
N ARG A 66 -18.10 -0.99 4.06
CA ARG A 66 -19.13 -1.66 3.26
C ARG A 66 -19.18 -1.10 1.85
N GLY A 67 -19.40 -1.97 0.87
CA GLY A 67 -19.86 -1.55 -0.45
C GLY A 67 -21.38 -1.45 -0.43
N ASP A 68 -21.92 -0.24 -0.27
CA ASP A 68 -23.38 -0.03 -0.24
C ASP A 68 -23.98 -0.22 -1.63
N THR A 69 -23.21 0.06 -2.68
CA THR A 69 -23.47 -0.30 -4.08
C THR A 69 -22.16 -0.72 -4.75
N PRO A 70 -22.17 -1.26 -6.00
CA PRO A 70 -20.93 -1.54 -6.72
C PRO A 70 -19.99 -0.34 -6.88
N HIS A 71 -20.50 0.90 -6.82
CA HIS A 71 -19.69 2.11 -7.01
C HIS A 71 -19.63 3.01 -5.77
N LEU A 72 -20.11 2.54 -4.61
CA LEU A 72 -20.13 3.33 -3.39
C LEU A 72 -19.59 2.53 -2.21
N LEU A 73 -18.41 2.92 -1.75
CA LEU A 73 -17.79 2.43 -0.51
C LEU A 73 -18.16 3.38 0.63
N SER A 74 -18.45 2.83 1.81
CA SER A 74 -18.77 3.59 3.00
C SER A 74 -17.98 3.11 4.22
N ILE A 75 -17.41 4.05 4.96
CA ILE A 75 -16.52 3.80 6.09
C ILE A 75 -16.99 4.62 7.30
N PRO A 76 -17.22 4.02 8.48
CA PRO A 76 -17.51 4.76 9.70
C PRO A 76 -16.39 5.74 10.04
N LEU A 77 -16.72 7.02 10.24
CA LEU A 77 -15.73 8.06 10.58
C LEU A 77 -14.97 7.72 11.86
N GLN A 78 -15.67 7.17 12.86
CA GLN A 78 -15.09 6.72 14.13
C GLN A 78 -14.07 5.57 14.01
N ALA A 79 -14.06 4.87 12.87
CA ALA A 79 -13.09 3.81 12.62
C ALA A 79 -11.72 4.37 12.22
N LEU A 80 -11.67 5.57 11.65
CA LEU A 80 -10.47 6.25 11.18
C LEU A 80 -9.82 7.07 12.32
N ASP A 81 -8.49 7.18 12.31
CA ASP A 81 -7.76 8.08 13.22
C ASP A 81 -7.98 9.55 12.84
N THR A 82 -7.97 9.83 11.52
CA THR A 82 -8.27 11.15 10.95
C THR A 82 -9.38 11.04 9.91
N ALA A 83 -10.24 12.06 9.87
CA ALA A 83 -11.48 12.09 9.11
C ALA A 83 -11.59 13.29 8.14
N HIS A 84 -10.49 14.01 7.91
CA HIS A 84 -10.52 15.22 7.10
C HIS A 84 -10.69 14.87 5.61
N ALA A 85 -11.94 14.89 5.16
CA ALA A 85 -12.34 14.63 3.80
C ALA A 85 -13.26 15.76 3.32
N HIS A 86 -13.09 16.21 2.08
CA HIS A 86 -14.01 17.13 1.42
C HIS A 86 -14.50 16.47 0.14
N VAL A 87 -15.75 16.76 -0.25
CA VAL A 87 -16.33 16.21 -1.47
C VAL A 87 -15.44 16.51 -2.68
N GLY A 88 -15.22 15.49 -3.52
CA GLY A 88 -14.36 15.55 -4.70
C GLY A 88 -12.87 15.25 -4.45
N ALA A 89 -12.43 15.23 -3.18
CA ALA A 89 -11.07 14.84 -2.82
C ALA A 89 -10.74 13.44 -3.32
N GLY A 90 -9.53 13.25 -3.84
CA GLY A 90 -9.04 11.92 -4.15
C GLY A 90 -8.88 11.08 -2.90
N PHE A 91 -9.22 9.80 -3.01
CA PHE A 91 -9.19 8.81 -1.95
C PHE A 91 -8.46 7.56 -2.44
N GLY A 92 -7.53 7.05 -1.65
CA GLY A 92 -6.89 5.77 -1.88
C GLY A 92 -6.92 4.92 -0.63
N SER A 93 -7.00 3.61 -0.75
CA SER A 93 -7.02 2.75 0.44
C SER A 93 -6.40 1.37 0.26
N LEU A 94 -6.07 0.75 1.39
CA LEU A 94 -5.69 -0.65 1.51
C LEU A 94 -6.55 -1.30 2.59
N PHE A 95 -7.16 -2.43 2.29
CA PHE A 95 -7.88 -3.28 3.24
C PHE A 95 -7.11 -4.57 3.48
N LEU A 96 -6.79 -4.83 4.74
CA LEU A 96 -5.96 -5.95 5.18
C LEU A 96 -6.83 -7.02 5.81
N VAL A 97 -6.46 -8.29 5.61
CA VAL A 97 -7.06 -9.44 6.28
C VAL A 97 -5.93 -10.21 6.98
N PRO A 98 -5.98 -10.40 8.30
CA PRO A 98 -5.01 -11.19 9.04
C PRO A 98 -4.71 -12.54 8.39
N GLY A 99 -3.42 -12.82 8.18
CA GLY A 99 -2.94 -14.06 7.55
C GLY A 99 -2.85 -14.03 6.02
N LEU A 100 -3.44 -13.03 5.34
CA LEU A 100 -3.26 -12.84 3.90
C LEU A 100 -2.12 -11.88 3.60
N GLY A 101 -1.27 -12.23 2.64
CA GLY A 101 -0.20 -11.34 2.19
C GLY A 101 -0.70 -10.24 1.26
N GLU A 102 -1.61 -10.57 0.34
CA GLU A 102 -2.27 -9.61 -0.54
C GLU A 102 -3.21 -8.68 0.24
N THR A 103 -3.51 -7.52 -0.33
CA THR A 103 -4.48 -6.55 0.23
C THR A 103 -5.45 -6.10 -0.84
N LEU A 104 -6.67 -5.74 -0.49
CA LEU A 104 -7.59 -5.11 -1.46
C LEU A 104 -7.31 -3.60 -1.49
N ARG A 105 -7.11 -3.04 -2.68
CA ARG A 105 -7.12 -1.59 -2.92
C ARG A 105 -8.50 -1.19 -3.42
N VAL A 106 -9.02 -0.11 -2.83
CA VAL A 106 -10.19 0.60 -3.34
C VAL A 106 -9.85 2.08 -3.38
N ASN A 107 -9.77 2.65 -4.57
CA ASN A 107 -9.49 4.06 -4.78
C ASN A 107 -10.72 4.74 -5.41
N GLY A 108 -10.76 6.05 -5.30
CA GLY A 108 -11.80 6.86 -5.91
C GLY A 108 -11.83 8.28 -5.37
N ARG A 109 -13.03 8.80 -5.15
CA ARG A 109 -13.22 10.17 -4.64
C ARG A 109 -14.23 10.23 -3.53
N ILE A 110 -14.01 11.14 -2.59
CA ILE A 110 -14.97 11.44 -1.54
C ILE A 110 -16.27 11.94 -2.18
N ALA A 111 -17.36 11.19 -1.99
CA ALA A 111 -18.69 11.55 -2.47
C ALA A 111 -19.46 12.41 -1.45
N GLY A 112 -19.13 12.28 -0.17
CA GLY A 112 -19.77 13.01 0.94
C GLY A 112 -19.54 12.32 2.28
N ASP A 113 -20.11 12.89 3.32
CA ASP A 113 -20.24 12.30 4.65
C ASP A 113 -21.61 12.64 5.25
N ASP A 114 -22.10 11.81 6.15
CA ASP A 114 -23.36 12.04 6.88
C ASP A 114 -23.12 12.38 8.37
N GLY A 115 -21.90 12.78 8.73
CA GLY A 115 -21.45 12.95 10.11
C GLY A 115 -21.17 11.65 10.88
N THR A 116 -21.49 10.48 10.32
CA THR A 116 -21.21 9.17 10.93
C THR A 116 -20.34 8.29 10.04
N ARG A 117 -20.48 8.42 8.72
CA ARG A 117 -19.74 7.67 7.71
C ARG A 117 -19.26 8.61 6.62
N VAL A 118 -18.09 8.30 6.06
CA VAL A 118 -17.61 8.87 4.80
C VAL A 118 -17.99 7.94 3.66
N PHE A 119 -18.42 8.53 2.55
CA PHE A 119 -18.78 7.84 1.32
C PHE A 119 -17.75 8.13 0.23
N VAL A 120 -17.35 7.08 -0.48
CA VAL A 120 -16.35 7.13 -1.55
C VAL A 120 -16.98 6.59 -2.82
N ALA A 121 -17.05 7.43 -3.86
CA ALA A 121 -17.33 6.98 -5.21
C ALA A 121 -16.13 6.19 -5.72
N VAL A 122 -16.33 4.89 -5.98
CA VAL A 122 -15.26 3.96 -6.36
C VAL A 122 -14.87 4.19 -7.82
N GLU A 123 -13.58 4.39 -8.06
CA GLU A 123 -12.99 4.51 -9.40
C GLU A 123 -12.07 3.32 -9.72
N GLU A 124 -11.45 2.70 -8.71
CA GLU A 124 -10.58 1.53 -8.87
C GLU A 124 -10.74 0.53 -7.74
N CYS A 125 -10.72 -0.75 -8.07
CA CYS A 125 -10.75 -1.87 -7.14
C CYS A 125 -9.86 -3.01 -7.66
N TYR A 126 -8.91 -3.48 -6.85
CA TYR A 126 -7.99 -4.57 -7.23
C TYR A 126 -7.16 -5.09 -6.06
N LEU A 127 -6.57 -6.28 -6.22
CA LEU A 127 -5.60 -6.79 -5.24
C LEU A 127 -4.20 -6.17 -5.40
N HIS A 128 -3.63 -5.66 -4.32
CA HIS A 128 -2.21 -5.35 -4.19
C HIS A 128 -1.39 -6.62 -3.87
N CYS A 129 -0.13 -6.68 -4.32
CA CYS A 129 0.68 -7.91 -4.18
C CYS A 129 1.18 -8.16 -2.75
N ALA A 130 1.44 -9.42 -2.42
CA ALA A 130 1.81 -9.85 -1.07
C ALA A 130 3.24 -9.51 -0.62
N LYS A 131 4.14 -9.16 -1.53
CA LYS A 131 5.59 -9.13 -1.26
C LYS A 131 5.99 -8.21 -0.10
N ALA A 132 5.31 -7.08 0.06
CA ALA A 132 5.60 -6.16 1.16
C ALA A 132 5.30 -6.81 2.52
N LEU A 133 4.10 -7.38 2.70
CA LEU A 133 3.71 -8.03 3.95
C LEU A 133 4.55 -9.28 4.21
N LEU A 134 4.88 -10.06 3.17
CA LEU A 134 5.74 -11.24 3.28
C LEU A 134 7.17 -10.88 3.71
N ARG A 135 7.79 -9.85 3.12
CA ARG A 135 9.13 -9.37 3.55
C ARG A 135 9.13 -8.83 4.97
N ALA A 136 8.05 -8.17 5.37
CA ALA A 136 7.87 -7.64 6.72
C ALA A 136 7.61 -8.73 7.77
N ASP A 137 7.32 -9.97 7.33
CA ASP A 137 6.74 -11.02 8.17
C ASP A 137 5.53 -10.51 8.97
N TRP A 138 4.68 -9.71 8.31
CA TRP A 138 3.74 -8.81 8.98
C TRP A 138 2.70 -9.53 9.83
N TRP A 139 2.39 -10.81 9.66
CA TRP A 139 1.40 -11.49 10.51
C TRP A 139 2.01 -12.40 11.57
N HIS A 140 3.32 -12.64 11.53
CA HIS A 140 3.99 -13.61 12.39
C HIS A 140 5.15 -13.02 13.19
N ALA A 141 5.66 -11.86 12.80
CA ALA A 141 6.69 -11.14 13.54
C ALA A 141 6.25 -10.96 15.01
N GLU A 142 7.17 -11.16 15.95
CA GLU A 142 6.87 -11.03 17.37
C GLU A 142 6.34 -9.63 17.71
N ALA A 143 5.30 -9.57 18.54
CA ALA A 143 4.74 -8.30 18.99
C ALA A 143 5.80 -7.54 19.78
N GLN A 144 6.02 -6.27 19.43
CA GLN A 144 6.91 -5.40 20.18
C GLN A 144 6.03 -4.45 20.98
N THR A 145 5.63 -4.89 22.18
CA THR A 145 4.67 -4.21 23.04
C THR A 145 5.17 -2.83 23.47
N ASP A 146 4.24 -1.89 23.65
CA ASP A 146 4.51 -0.49 24.01
C ASP A 146 5.04 -0.29 25.45
N THR A 147 5.44 -1.38 26.13
CA THR A 147 6.00 -1.38 27.49
C THR A 147 7.44 -0.88 27.56
N THR A 148 8.10 -0.69 26.42
CA THR A 148 9.45 -0.12 26.31
C THR A 148 9.40 1.39 26.60
N PRO A 149 10.41 1.99 27.27
CA PRO A 149 10.49 3.44 27.52
C PRO A 149 10.22 4.29 26.26
N PRO A 150 9.85 5.58 26.39
CA PRO A 150 9.70 6.45 25.23
C PRO A 150 10.97 6.39 24.37
N GLU A 151 10.78 5.99 23.13
CA GLU A 151 11.82 5.91 22.11
C GLU A 151 11.90 7.26 21.42
N THR A 152 13.05 7.61 20.86
CA THR A 152 13.04 8.69 19.86
C THR A 152 12.31 8.18 18.61
N PRO A 153 11.75 9.06 17.76
CA PRO A 153 11.15 8.63 16.50
C PRO A 153 12.09 7.77 15.65
N GLU A 154 13.40 8.05 15.67
CA GLU A 154 14.43 7.24 14.99
C GLU A 154 14.50 5.81 15.55
N GLY A 155 14.43 5.66 16.87
CA GLY A 155 14.41 4.35 17.54
C GLY A 155 13.17 3.54 17.15
N LEU A 156 11.99 4.19 17.16
CA LEU A 156 10.74 3.55 16.73
C LEU A 156 10.83 3.16 15.24
N LEU A 157 11.32 4.06 14.37
CA LEU A 157 11.51 3.78 12.94
C LEU A 157 12.43 2.57 12.68
N ALA A 158 13.50 2.40 13.47
CA ALA A 158 14.40 1.26 13.34
C ALA A 158 13.71 -0.08 13.62
N SER A 159 12.64 -0.09 14.42
CA SER A 159 11.86 -1.29 14.74
C SER A 159 10.71 -1.56 13.77
N CYS A 160 10.33 -0.59 12.94
CA CYS A 160 9.23 -0.72 11.99
C CYS A 160 9.54 -1.74 10.89
N ARG A 161 8.48 -2.45 10.46
CA ARG A 161 8.55 -3.47 9.39
C ARG A 161 7.65 -3.18 8.21
N LEU A 162 6.68 -2.28 8.37
CA LEU A 162 5.77 -1.87 7.31
C LEU A 162 5.68 -0.35 7.24
N LEU A 163 5.85 0.21 6.05
CA LEU A 163 5.47 1.59 5.73
C LEU A 163 4.18 1.51 4.92
N ILE A 164 3.20 2.33 5.28
CA ILE A 164 2.07 2.61 4.42
C ILE A 164 2.30 3.98 3.81
N LEU A 165 2.30 4.04 2.48
CA LEU A 165 2.65 5.23 1.72
C LEU A 165 1.43 5.72 0.93
N ALA A 166 0.97 6.93 1.24
CA ALA A 166 0.04 7.68 0.40
C ALA A 166 0.83 8.60 -0.55
N THR A 167 0.42 8.59 -1.82
CA THR A 167 0.92 9.49 -2.87
C THR A 167 -0.26 9.95 -3.73
N ALA A 168 -0.15 11.11 -4.38
CA ALA A 168 -1.17 11.58 -5.31
C ALA A 168 -0.56 12.01 -6.63
N ASP A 169 -1.24 11.81 -7.74
CA ASP A 169 -0.83 12.37 -9.02
C ASP A 169 -1.21 13.85 -9.19
N ALA A 170 -0.94 14.41 -10.36
CA ALA A 170 -1.23 15.79 -10.70
C ALA A 170 -2.73 16.10 -10.70
N GLU A 171 -3.59 15.11 -10.98
CA GLU A 171 -5.05 15.23 -10.96
C GLU A 171 -5.64 14.95 -9.56
N GLY A 172 -4.77 14.71 -8.58
CA GLY A 172 -5.15 14.45 -7.19
C GLY A 172 -5.75 13.08 -6.96
N ARG A 173 -5.63 12.11 -7.88
CA ARG A 173 -5.97 10.70 -7.59
C ARG A 173 -4.95 10.16 -6.59
N VAL A 174 -5.43 9.41 -5.60
CA VAL A 174 -4.61 8.97 -4.47
C VAL A 174 -4.36 7.47 -4.53
N ASP A 175 -3.10 7.13 -4.30
CA ASP A 175 -2.62 5.77 -4.15
C ASP A 175 -2.09 5.54 -2.73
N VAL A 176 -2.61 4.52 -2.04
CA VAL A 176 -2.04 4.01 -0.79
C VAL A 176 -1.38 2.65 -1.02
N SER A 177 -0.08 2.51 -0.79
CA SER A 177 0.64 1.25 -1.04
C SER A 177 1.57 0.87 0.11
N PRO A 178 1.73 -0.42 0.42
CA PRO A 178 2.66 -0.87 1.44
C PRO A 178 4.11 -0.95 0.91
N ARG A 179 5.07 -0.70 1.78
CA ARG A 179 6.47 -1.09 1.64
C ARG A 179 6.84 -1.89 2.89
N GLY A 180 7.49 -3.03 2.72
CA GLY A 180 7.78 -3.91 3.83
C GLY A 180 9.12 -4.59 3.69
N ASP A 181 9.80 -4.71 4.82
CA ASP A 181 11.13 -5.29 4.97
C ASP A 181 11.34 -5.68 6.45
N ARG A 182 12.43 -6.39 6.74
CA ARG A 182 12.84 -6.65 8.13
C ARG A 182 13.12 -5.35 8.88
N ALA A 183 12.95 -5.37 10.19
CA ALA A 183 13.29 -4.24 11.06
C ALA A 183 14.74 -3.77 10.80
N GLY A 184 14.95 -2.46 10.79
CA GLY A 184 16.21 -1.80 10.49
C GLY A 184 16.56 -1.70 8.99
N ALA A 185 15.90 -2.45 8.10
CA ALA A 185 16.17 -2.41 6.66
C ALA A 185 15.19 -1.51 5.88
N LEU A 186 14.08 -1.12 6.51
CA LEU A 186 12.94 -0.52 5.83
C LEU A 186 13.12 0.96 5.51
N LEU A 187 13.52 1.76 6.49
CA LEU A 187 13.75 3.20 6.37
C LEU A 187 15.04 3.56 7.10
N GLN A 188 16.01 4.13 6.39
CA GLN A 188 17.36 4.41 6.92
C GLN A 188 17.69 5.90 6.78
N ALA A 189 18.27 6.48 7.83
CA ALA A 189 18.78 7.84 7.79
C ALA A 189 20.16 7.88 7.13
N HIS A 190 20.33 8.74 6.12
CA HIS A 190 21.61 8.92 5.44
C HIS A 190 21.68 10.30 4.75
N ARG A 191 22.79 11.04 4.95
CA ARG A 191 23.02 12.41 4.41
C ARG A 191 21.82 13.34 4.65
N ASP A 192 21.40 13.49 5.91
CA ASP A 192 20.31 14.38 6.36
C ASP A 192 18.93 14.13 5.70
N ALA A 193 18.70 12.91 5.23
CA ALA A 193 17.43 12.48 4.68
C ALA A 193 17.11 11.04 5.10
N TRP A 194 15.84 10.68 4.96
CA TRP A 194 15.38 9.29 5.13
C TRP A 194 15.30 8.61 3.78
N TRP A 195 15.61 7.31 3.75
CA TRP A 195 15.65 6.53 2.52
C TRP A 195 15.00 5.19 2.70
N PHE A 196 14.17 4.78 1.74
CA PHE A 196 13.70 3.41 1.63
C PHE A 196 13.97 2.87 0.22
N ALA A 197 14.13 1.55 0.12
CA ALA A 197 14.35 0.88 -1.15
C ALA A 197 13.04 0.64 -1.90
N ASP A 198 13.05 0.82 -3.22
CA ASP A 198 12.02 0.24 -4.08
C ASP A 198 12.33 -1.24 -4.30
N ARG A 199 11.80 -2.09 -3.42
CA ARG A 199 11.99 -3.54 -3.48
C ARG A 199 11.15 -4.14 -4.62
N PRO A 200 11.59 -5.26 -5.22
CA PRO A 200 10.83 -5.91 -6.29
C PRO A 200 9.36 -6.15 -5.91
N GLY A 201 8.49 -5.69 -6.81
CA GLY A 201 7.03 -5.80 -6.72
C GLY A 201 6.44 -6.50 -7.93
N ASN A 202 5.34 -5.96 -8.44
CA ASN A 202 4.73 -6.32 -9.73
C ASN A 202 5.09 -5.32 -10.85
N ARG A 203 6.15 -4.52 -10.64
CA ARG A 203 6.61 -3.43 -11.53
C ARG A 203 5.57 -2.35 -11.80
N ARG A 204 4.49 -2.28 -11.02
CA ARG A 204 3.61 -1.11 -11.02
C ARG A 204 4.35 0.05 -10.36
N VAL A 205 4.38 1.17 -11.06
CA VAL A 205 5.10 2.38 -10.63
C VAL A 205 4.16 3.48 -10.16
N ASP A 206 2.93 3.15 -9.77
CA ASP A 206 1.88 4.15 -9.47
C ASP A 206 2.39 5.19 -8.45
N SER A 207 2.83 4.76 -7.26
CA SER A 207 3.37 5.70 -6.27
C SER A 207 4.63 6.44 -6.71
N LEU A 208 5.53 5.79 -7.48
CA LEU A 208 6.76 6.45 -7.95
C LEU A 208 6.48 7.48 -9.04
N GLY A 209 5.55 7.18 -9.95
CA GLY A 209 5.07 8.11 -10.97
C GLY A 209 4.35 9.29 -10.34
N ASN A 210 3.52 9.03 -9.33
CA ASN A 210 2.87 10.08 -8.53
C ASN A 210 3.91 11.01 -7.90
N LEU A 211 4.98 10.47 -7.31
CA LEU A 211 6.07 11.29 -6.73
C LEU A 211 6.85 12.13 -7.76
N LEU A 212 6.92 11.69 -9.02
CA LEU A 212 7.51 12.51 -10.09
C LEU A 212 6.59 13.66 -10.50
N ALA A 213 5.28 13.43 -10.56
CA ALA A 213 4.30 14.45 -10.89
C ALA A 213 4.05 15.43 -9.73
N ARG A 214 3.99 14.92 -8.50
CA ARG A 214 3.74 15.64 -7.26
C ARG A 214 4.60 15.02 -6.15
N PRO A 215 5.70 15.65 -5.73
CA PRO A 215 6.67 15.04 -4.81
C PRO A 215 6.18 14.92 -3.37
N GLN A 216 4.91 15.17 -3.08
CA GLN A 216 4.37 15.09 -1.72
C GLN A 216 4.04 13.65 -1.34
N LEU A 217 4.35 13.28 -0.10
CA LEU A 217 3.88 12.03 0.49
C LEU A 217 3.29 12.24 1.88
N ALA A 218 2.47 11.27 2.28
CA ALA A 218 2.19 10.98 3.68
C ALA A 218 2.49 9.50 3.94
N LEU A 219 3.12 9.20 5.06
CA LEU A 219 3.63 7.88 5.38
C LEU A 219 3.35 7.54 6.84
N LEU A 220 2.93 6.31 7.08
CA LEU A 220 2.87 5.70 8.41
C LEU A 220 3.89 4.59 8.50
N ALA A 221 4.84 4.69 9.42
CA ALA A 221 5.77 3.61 9.75
C ALA A 221 5.24 2.80 10.94
N LEU A 222 5.12 1.50 10.74
CA LEU A 222 4.40 0.60 11.63
C LEU A 222 5.31 -0.48 12.20
N ARG A 223 5.17 -0.68 13.50
CA ARG A 223 5.76 -1.78 14.25
C ARG A 223 4.71 -2.88 14.47
N PRO A 224 5.05 -4.17 14.24
CA PRO A 224 4.18 -5.29 14.56
C PRO A 224 3.60 -5.22 15.99
N GLY A 225 2.26 -5.29 16.10
CA GLY A 225 1.56 -5.34 17.38
C GLY A 225 1.59 -4.04 18.22
N SER A 226 1.97 -2.91 17.62
CA SER A 226 2.12 -1.62 18.30
C SER A 226 1.02 -0.64 17.90
N ALA A 227 0.47 0.10 18.86
CA ALA A 227 -0.40 1.24 18.58
C ALA A 227 0.38 2.52 18.32
N ARG A 228 1.63 2.58 18.81
CA ARG A 228 2.60 3.63 18.47
C ARG A 228 3.08 3.46 17.03
N CYS A 229 3.05 4.55 16.27
CA CYS A 229 3.56 4.63 14.91
C CYS A 229 4.22 5.99 14.65
N VAL A 230 4.98 6.09 13.55
CA VAL A 230 5.60 7.35 13.13
C VAL A 230 4.89 7.85 11.87
N CYS A 231 4.33 9.06 11.96
CA CYS A 231 3.78 9.81 10.84
C CYS A 231 4.88 10.63 10.19
N ILE A 232 5.04 10.52 8.88
CA ILE A 232 5.93 11.35 8.09
C ILE A 232 5.13 12.04 6.99
N GLU A 233 5.18 13.37 6.96
CA GLU A 233 4.70 14.16 5.83
C GLU A 233 5.87 14.95 5.27
N GLY A 234 5.97 15.03 3.95
CA GLY A 234 7.09 15.73 3.34
C GLY A 234 7.20 15.53 1.85
N LEU A 235 8.43 15.72 1.38
CA LEU A 235 8.77 15.59 -0.03
C LEU A 235 9.57 14.31 -0.27
N ALA A 236 9.30 13.63 -1.37
CA ALA A 236 10.04 12.47 -1.77
C ALA A 236 10.37 12.43 -3.25
N ARG A 237 11.48 11.77 -3.57
CA ARG A 237 11.94 11.62 -4.95
C ARG A 237 12.67 10.30 -5.17
N PRO A 238 12.33 9.55 -6.24
CA PRO A 238 13.09 8.38 -6.63
C PRO A 238 14.51 8.75 -7.09
N SER A 239 15.47 7.87 -6.81
CA SER A 239 16.89 8.08 -7.07
C SER A 239 17.58 6.78 -7.47
N THR A 240 18.59 6.93 -8.33
CA THR A 240 19.51 5.88 -8.77
C THR A 240 20.90 6.03 -8.13
N ASP A 241 21.06 6.87 -7.09
CA ASP A 241 22.35 7.07 -6.39
C ASP A 241 22.93 5.71 -5.97
N GLU A 242 24.09 5.40 -6.51
CA GLU A 242 24.73 4.10 -6.32
C GLU A 242 25.13 3.87 -4.87
N ALA A 243 25.66 4.88 -4.18
CA ALA A 243 26.07 4.75 -2.79
C ALA A 243 24.86 4.47 -1.89
N ILE A 244 23.74 5.17 -2.12
CA ILE A 244 22.50 4.95 -1.39
C ILE A 244 21.93 3.55 -1.65
N ARG A 245 21.84 3.14 -2.92
CA ARG A 245 21.28 1.82 -3.26
C ARG A 245 22.13 0.69 -2.66
N ASN A 246 23.46 0.82 -2.70
CA ASN A 246 24.36 -0.14 -2.05
C ASN A 246 24.16 -0.20 -0.53
N ALA A 247 23.97 0.95 0.14
CA ALA A 247 23.66 0.99 1.57
C ALA A 247 22.33 0.30 1.92
N LEU A 248 21.37 0.30 0.99
CA LEU A 248 20.07 -0.36 1.14
C LEU A 248 20.06 -1.83 0.67
N ALA A 249 21.20 -2.42 0.32
CA ALA A 249 21.25 -3.80 -0.16
C ALA A 249 20.84 -4.81 0.93
N VAL A 250 20.17 -5.90 0.50
CA VAL A 250 19.81 -7.02 1.37
C VAL A 250 20.30 -8.31 0.73
N ASP A 251 21.03 -9.12 1.48
CA ASP A 251 21.59 -10.40 1.03
C ASP A 251 22.37 -10.28 -0.30
N GLY A 252 23.14 -9.20 -0.44
CA GLY A 252 23.93 -8.89 -1.63
C GLY A 252 23.12 -8.38 -2.83
N ARG A 253 21.81 -8.17 -2.69
CA ARG A 253 20.94 -7.64 -3.75
C ARG A 253 20.70 -6.15 -3.58
N VAL A 254 21.16 -5.39 -4.56
CA VAL A 254 21.04 -3.93 -4.62
C VAL A 254 19.70 -3.57 -5.29
N PRO A 255 18.84 -2.75 -4.66
CA PRO A 255 17.59 -2.33 -5.29
C PRO A 255 17.88 -1.47 -6.53
N HIS A 256 17.00 -1.51 -7.53
CA HIS A 256 17.15 -0.68 -8.73
C HIS A 256 16.97 0.82 -8.43
N LEU A 257 16.11 1.15 -7.47
CA LEU A 257 15.81 2.50 -7.04
C LEU A 257 15.78 2.61 -5.51
N ALA A 258 16.14 3.78 -5.02
CA ALA A 258 15.87 4.23 -3.66
C ALA A 258 14.95 5.46 -3.72
N VAL A 259 14.18 5.71 -2.67
CA VAL A 259 13.35 6.90 -2.55
C VAL A 259 13.88 7.73 -1.40
N ARG A 260 14.28 8.97 -1.71
CA ARG A 260 14.62 9.98 -0.69
C ARG A 260 13.35 10.54 -0.10
N VAL A 261 13.32 10.75 1.20
CA VAL A 261 12.25 11.44 1.93
C VAL A 261 12.89 12.57 2.74
N LEU A 262 12.38 13.78 2.49
CA LEU A 262 12.68 15.00 3.24
C LEU A 262 11.44 15.34 4.08
N PRO A 263 11.43 15.00 5.38
CA PRO A 263 10.28 15.25 6.23
C PRO A 263 10.10 16.76 6.45
N ALA A 264 8.88 17.24 6.25
CA ALA A 264 8.42 18.51 6.81
C ALA A 264 7.77 18.31 8.18
N LEU A 265 7.27 17.09 8.42
CA LEU A 265 6.74 16.59 9.69
C LEU A 265 7.28 15.18 9.91
N LEU A 266 7.75 14.91 11.14
CA LEU A 266 8.11 13.58 11.60
C LEU A 266 7.69 13.49 13.06
N GLU A 267 6.61 12.78 13.33
CA GLU A 267 6.02 12.71 14.66
C GLU A 267 5.69 11.27 15.03
N GLU A 268 6.05 10.89 16.25
CA GLU A 268 5.45 9.72 16.86
C GLU A 268 4.00 10.03 17.27
N THR A 269 3.09 9.12 16.95
CA THR A 269 1.69 9.21 17.36
C THR A 269 1.20 7.87 17.89
N HIS A 270 0.09 7.92 18.62
CA HIS A 270 -0.62 6.73 19.09
C HIS A 270 -1.92 6.58 18.29
N SER A 271 -1.95 5.60 17.40
CA SER A 271 -3.11 5.30 16.57
C SER A 271 -4.22 4.65 17.39
N ARG A 272 -5.42 5.24 17.38
CA ARG A 272 -6.60 4.65 18.01
C ARG A 272 -7.06 3.43 17.22
N ALA A 273 -6.94 3.49 15.89
CA ALA A 273 -7.24 2.37 15.03
C ALA A 273 -6.34 1.16 15.32
N LEU A 274 -5.02 1.34 15.38
CA LEU A 274 -4.09 0.25 15.69
C LEU A 274 -4.25 -0.23 17.13
N GLY A 275 -4.49 0.66 18.10
CA GLY A 275 -4.77 0.26 19.48
C GLY A 275 -6.08 -0.53 19.68
N ARG A 276 -7.07 -0.37 18.79
CA ARG A 276 -8.27 -1.25 18.76
C ARG A 276 -7.99 -2.60 18.11
N PHE A 277 -6.94 -2.68 17.30
CA PHE A 277 -6.47 -3.89 16.63
C PHE A 277 -5.47 -4.65 17.55
N ASP A 278 -5.89 -4.92 18.79
CA ASP A 278 -5.01 -5.26 19.92
C ASP A 278 -4.62 -6.75 20.04
N ARG A 279 -4.72 -7.54 18.96
CA ARG A 279 -4.32 -8.96 19.02
C ARG A 279 -3.19 -9.22 18.05
N TRP A 280 -2.01 -9.50 18.61
CA TRP A 280 -0.81 -9.82 17.86
C TRP A 280 -0.06 -11.05 18.41
N PRO A 281 0.26 -12.06 17.58
CA PRO A 281 -0.22 -12.22 16.22
C PRO A 281 -1.76 -12.30 16.19
N PRO A 282 -2.42 -11.71 15.18
CA PRO A 282 -3.87 -11.70 15.13
C PRO A 282 -4.40 -13.13 14.97
N ALA A 283 -5.51 -13.42 15.64
CA ALA A 283 -6.24 -14.65 15.40
C ALA A 283 -6.63 -14.73 13.92
N ALA A 284 -6.51 -15.92 13.32
CA ALA A 284 -6.94 -16.13 11.95
C ALA A 284 -8.43 -15.79 11.82
N ILE A 285 -8.76 -14.96 10.84
CA ILE A 285 -10.15 -14.66 10.50
C ILE A 285 -10.58 -15.68 9.45
N ALA A 286 -11.63 -16.45 9.74
CA ALA A 286 -12.19 -17.38 8.78
C ALA A 286 -12.69 -16.60 7.55
N HIS A 287 -12.20 -16.95 6.37
CA HIS A 287 -12.59 -16.34 5.10
C HIS A 287 -12.49 -17.36 3.97
N ASP A 288 -13.20 -17.13 2.88
CA ASP A 288 -13.18 -17.95 1.66
C ASP A 288 -12.38 -17.31 0.51
N LEU A 289 -11.55 -16.31 0.81
CA LEU A 289 -10.76 -15.56 -0.16
C LEU A 289 -9.67 -16.42 -0.81
N ASP A 290 -9.61 -16.41 -2.14
CA ASP A 290 -8.55 -17.05 -2.95
C ASP A 290 -7.91 -15.97 -3.85
N PRO A 291 -6.84 -15.28 -3.40
CA PRO A 291 -6.24 -14.17 -4.16
C PRO A 291 -5.88 -14.52 -5.62
N PRO A 292 -5.34 -15.71 -5.95
CA PRO A 292 -5.19 -16.16 -7.33
C PRO A 292 -6.49 -16.18 -8.16
N ALA A 293 -7.62 -16.62 -7.58
CA ALA A 293 -8.91 -16.65 -8.26
C ALA A 293 -9.46 -15.23 -8.48
N ILE A 294 -9.34 -14.36 -7.46
CA ILE A 294 -9.75 -12.95 -7.54
C ILE A 294 -8.95 -12.25 -8.63
N PHE A 295 -7.61 -12.42 -8.67
CA PHE A 295 -6.76 -11.85 -9.72
C PHE A 295 -7.24 -12.26 -11.12
N ARG A 296 -7.51 -13.56 -11.33
CA ARG A 296 -8.02 -14.06 -12.61
C ARG A 296 -9.34 -13.40 -12.98
N ASP A 297 -10.27 -13.31 -12.04
CA ASP A 297 -11.61 -12.82 -12.30
C ASP A 297 -11.60 -11.30 -12.55
N HIS A 298 -10.79 -10.53 -11.81
CA HIS A 298 -10.55 -9.11 -12.11
C HIS A 298 -9.91 -8.91 -13.49
N VAL A 299 -8.98 -9.77 -13.91
CA VAL A 299 -8.43 -9.73 -15.29
C VAL A 299 -9.49 -9.94 -16.36
N ARG A 300 -10.53 -10.73 -16.07
CA ARG A 300 -11.66 -10.96 -16.99
C ARG A 300 -12.62 -9.77 -17.02
N LEU A 301 -12.83 -9.13 -15.87
CA LEU A 301 -13.75 -8.01 -15.71
C LEU A 301 -13.16 -6.66 -16.17
N SER A 302 -11.84 -6.54 -16.30
CA SER A 302 -11.22 -5.29 -16.71
C SER A 302 -11.68 -4.81 -18.10
N GLY A 303 -12.04 -3.53 -18.15
CA GLY A 303 -12.44 -2.83 -19.37
C GLY A 303 -11.30 -2.59 -20.37
N ALA A 304 -10.07 -3.02 -20.07
CA ALA A 304 -8.92 -2.84 -20.95
C ALA A 304 -9.10 -3.57 -22.30
N ARG A 305 -8.85 -2.82 -23.39
CA ARG A 305 -9.01 -3.28 -24.78
C ARG A 305 -7.65 -3.57 -25.43
N GLY A 306 -7.66 -4.30 -26.54
CA GLY A 306 -6.47 -4.58 -27.36
C GLY A 306 -6.02 -6.05 -27.35
N THR A 307 -5.12 -6.39 -28.27
CA THR A 307 -4.65 -7.77 -28.50
C THR A 307 -3.94 -8.37 -27.29
N GLN A 308 -3.08 -7.59 -26.61
CA GLN A 308 -2.42 -8.00 -25.38
C GLN A 308 -3.42 -8.30 -24.24
N ALA A 309 -4.47 -7.47 -24.09
CA ALA A 309 -5.52 -7.69 -23.10
C ALA A 309 -6.28 -9.01 -23.36
N THR A 310 -6.60 -9.28 -24.62
CA THR A 310 -7.25 -10.53 -25.03
C THR A 310 -6.38 -11.76 -24.79
N LEU A 311 -5.09 -11.71 -25.15
CA LEU A 311 -4.14 -12.79 -24.88
C LEU A 311 -4.00 -13.06 -23.38
N MET A 312 -3.92 -12.00 -22.57
CA MET A 312 -3.79 -12.17 -21.12
C MET A 312 -5.05 -12.76 -20.49
N ARG A 313 -6.26 -12.34 -20.92
CA ARG A 313 -7.53 -12.96 -20.50
C ARG A 313 -7.60 -14.46 -20.84
N ALA A 314 -7.10 -14.84 -22.01
CA ALA A 314 -6.99 -16.25 -22.38
C ALA A 314 -5.99 -16.99 -21.48
N ALA A 315 -4.81 -16.42 -21.22
CA ALA A 315 -3.76 -17.03 -20.39
C ALA A 315 -4.20 -17.28 -18.94
N VAL A 316 -4.85 -16.30 -18.29
CA VAL A 316 -5.32 -16.45 -16.89
C VAL A 316 -6.47 -17.45 -16.76
N SER A 317 -7.13 -17.78 -17.87
CA SER A 317 -8.23 -18.75 -17.88
C SER A 317 -7.76 -20.20 -17.81
N VAL A 318 -6.46 -20.46 -17.98
CA VAL A 318 -5.88 -21.79 -17.84
C VAL A 318 -5.76 -22.16 -16.35
N PRO A 319 -6.37 -23.27 -15.90
CA PRO A 319 -6.33 -23.68 -14.49
C PRO A 319 -4.90 -23.80 -13.94
N GLY A 320 -4.67 -23.22 -12.76
CA GLY A 320 -3.40 -23.32 -12.04
C GLY A 320 -2.26 -22.42 -12.56
N VAL A 321 -2.39 -21.78 -13.73
CA VAL A 321 -1.33 -20.90 -14.27
C VAL A 321 -1.07 -19.70 -13.37
N VAL A 322 -2.12 -19.00 -12.94
CA VAL A 322 -1.98 -17.82 -12.05
C VAL A 322 -1.31 -18.21 -10.74
N ARG A 323 -1.77 -19.30 -10.11
CA ARG A 323 -1.22 -19.78 -8.83
C ARG A 323 0.26 -20.17 -8.95
N LYS A 324 0.62 -20.96 -9.98
CA LYS A 324 2.02 -21.34 -10.25
C LYS A 324 2.90 -20.12 -10.53
N GLY A 325 2.39 -19.16 -11.30
CA GLY A 325 3.09 -17.91 -11.62
C GLY A 325 3.38 -17.08 -10.37
N LEU A 326 2.38 -16.87 -9.52
CA LEU A 326 2.53 -16.13 -8.25
C LEU A 326 3.51 -16.83 -7.30
N GLN A 327 3.40 -18.14 -7.12
CA GLN A 327 4.33 -18.90 -6.28
C GLN A 327 5.78 -18.83 -6.78
N ALA A 328 5.98 -18.90 -8.09
CA ALA A 328 7.32 -18.76 -8.69
C ALA A 328 7.90 -17.35 -8.47
N ASP A 329 7.08 -16.31 -8.64
CA ASP A 329 7.49 -14.92 -8.41
C ASP A 329 7.82 -14.66 -6.93
N TYR A 330 7.00 -15.16 -6.00
CA TYR A 330 7.25 -15.01 -4.55
C TYR A 330 8.48 -15.79 -4.08
N LYS A 331 8.84 -16.89 -4.75
CA LYS A 331 10.06 -17.64 -4.43
C LYS A 331 11.33 -17.00 -4.99
N LYS A 332 11.26 -16.39 -6.17
CA LYS A 332 12.45 -15.96 -6.93
C LYS A 332 12.75 -14.47 -6.84
N ASN A 333 11.75 -13.64 -6.55
CA ASN A 333 11.78 -12.19 -6.81
C ASN A 333 11.29 -11.37 -5.60
N MET A 334 11.87 -11.63 -4.42
CA MET A 334 11.58 -10.90 -3.17
C MET A 334 12.49 -9.70 -2.94
N TYR A 335 13.76 -9.79 -3.38
CA TYR A 335 14.81 -8.80 -3.25
C TYR A 335 15.60 -8.68 -4.55
#